data_AF-A0A8T5L353-F1
#
_entry.id   AF-A0A8T5L353-F1
#
_cell.length_a   1.000
_cell.length_b   1.000
_cell.length_c   1.000
_cell.angle_alpha   90.00
_cell.angle_beta   90.00
_cell.angle_gamma   90.00
#
_symmetry.space_group_name_H-M   'P 1'
#
loop_
_entity.id
_entity.type
_entity.pdbx_description
1 polymer ?
#
loop_
_entity_poly.entity_id
_entity_poly.type
_entity_poly.pdbx_seq_one_letter_code
_entity_poly.pdbx_strand_id
1 'polypeptide(L)'
;GNILHDFVTDVLKSEKNTDIELIGTEVPFKVEVEDFLISGRIDNMILIKDRNEKVVVEVKSTKNLDYLKEPNQSYVTQLQLYLHSLGLKKGVLLYVQKDNLKSKSFNVEYDETEANRILARFKKLHHHLKNDIMPDAEAKIYEELKWLCNYCDYSEECRECGGD
;
A
#
# COMPACT_ATOMS: atom_id res chain seq x y z
N GLY A 1 -15.16 -2.41 -0.57
CA GLY A 1 -13.82 -2.55 0.00
C GLY A 1 -13.94 -3.34 1.28
N ASN A 2 -14.43 -2.68 2.33
CA ASN A 2 -14.48 -3.19 3.71
C ASN A 2 -15.01 -4.62 3.86
N ILE A 3 -16.16 -4.97 3.26
CA ILE A 3 -16.70 -6.35 3.33
C ILE A 3 -15.70 -7.43 2.89
N LEU A 4 -14.87 -7.15 1.87
CA LEU A 4 -13.85 -8.10 1.41
C LEU A 4 -12.64 -8.15 2.35
N HIS A 5 -12.28 -7.03 2.99
CA HIS A 5 -11.23 -7.03 4.00
C HIS A 5 -11.67 -7.84 5.23
N ASP A 6 -12.92 -7.67 5.66
CA ASP A 6 -13.52 -8.44 6.76
C ASP A 6 -13.56 -9.93 6.42
N PHE A 7 -14.00 -10.29 5.21
CA PHE A 7 -14.00 -11.69 4.75
C PHE A 7 -12.59 -12.30 4.74
N VAL A 8 -11.58 -11.59 4.22
CA VAL A 8 -10.19 -12.10 4.24
C VAL A 8 -9.70 -12.28 5.67
N THR A 9 -10.04 -11.36 6.56
CA THR A 9 -9.70 -11.44 7.99
C THR A 9 -10.28 -12.71 8.63
N ASP A 10 -11.56 -13.00 8.37
CA ASP A 10 -12.23 -14.21 8.85
C ASP A 10 -11.58 -15.48 8.31
N VAL A 11 -11.18 -15.47 7.03
CA VAL A 11 -10.43 -16.57 6.43
C VAL A 11 -9.10 -16.76 7.13
N LEU A 12 -8.29 -15.70 7.32
CA LEU A 12 -6.98 -15.78 7.98
C LEU A 12 -7.08 -16.28 9.43
N LYS A 13 -8.18 -15.95 10.13
CA LYS A 13 -8.46 -16.39 11.50
C LYS A 13 -8.94 -17.83 11.60
N SER A 14 -9.43 -18.42 10.51
CA SER A 14 -10.06 -19.73 10.49
C SER A 14 -9.14 -20.84 11.01
N GLU A 15 -9.68 -21.72 11.86
CA GLU A 15 -8.98 -22.90 12.40
C GLU A 15 -8.49 -23.88 11.32
N LYS A 16 -9.03 -23.78 10.11
CA LYS A 16 -8.58 -24.56 8.95
C LYS A 16 -7.17 -24.18 8.50
N ASN A 17 -6.69 -22.99 8.84
CA ASN A 17 -5.36 -22.49 8.50
C ASN A 17 -4.39 -22.80 9.64
N THR A 18 -4.00 -24.07 9.76
CA THR A 18 -3.15 -24.54 10.86
C THR A 18 -1.75 -23.93 10.85
N ASP A 19 -1.25 -23.55 9.67
CA ASP A 19 0.14 -23.13 9.45
C ASP A 19 0.40 -21.65 9.76
N ILE A 20 -0.68 -20.87 9.89
CA ILE A 20 -0.61 -19.43 10.16
C ILE A 20 -1.41 -19.06 11.40
N GLU A 21 -1.11 -17.90 11.97
CA GLU A 21 -1.84 -17.28 13.06
C GLU A 21 -2.06 -15.80 12.74
N LEU A 22 -3.31 -15.33 12.81
CA LEU A 22 -3.62 -13.92 12.69
C LEU A 22 -3.20 -13.19 13.96
N ILE A 23 -2.17 -12.35 13.87
CA ILE A 23 -1.60 -11.61 15.00
C ILE A 23 -2.14 -10.19 15.13
N GLY A 24 -2.73 -9.63 14.07
CA GLY A 24 -3.38 -8.33 14.15
C GLY A 24 -4.14 -7.96 12.88
N THR A 25 -5.16 -7.12 13.08
CA THR A 25 -5.97 -6.53 12.01
C THR A 25 -5.96 -5.03 12.19
N GLU A 26 -5.94 -4.29 11.08
CA GLU A 26 -5.96 -2.82 11.09
C GLU A 26 -4.89 -2.23 12.01
N VAL A 27 -3.69 -2.80 11.93
CA VAL A 27 -2.57 -2.50 12.82
C VAL A 27 -2.05 -1.09 12.53
N PRO A 28 -2.09 -0.15 13.48
CA PRO A 28 -1.54 1.18 13.27
C PRO A 28 -0.02 1.12 13.21
N PHE A 29 0.57 1.92 12.34
CA PHE A 29 2.02 2.15 12.33
C PHE A 29 2.32 3.64 12.33
N LYS A 30 3.52 3.96 12.82
CA LYS A 30 4.06 5.32 12.89
C LYS A 30 5.54 5.28 12.55
N VAL A 31 5.98 6.20 11.70
CA VAL A 31 7.40 6.43 11.39
C VAL A 31 7.68 7.90 11.64
N GLU A 32 8.55 8.17 12.61
CA GLU A 32 9.07 9.51 12.87
C GLU A 32 10.14 9.84 11.83
N VAL A 33 9.98 10.96 11.12
CA VAL A 33 10.92 11.43 10.10
C VAL A 33 11.23 12.88 10.38
N GLU A 34 12.40 13.13 10.97
CA GLU A 34 12.86 14.48 11.32
C GLU A 34 11.83 15.26 12.16
N ASP A 35 11.14 16.25 11.56
CA ASP A 35 10.16 17.11 12.22
C ASP A 35 8.69 16.75 11.90
N PHE A 36 8.42 15.58 11.30
CA PHE A 36 7.07 15.11 11.01
C PHE A 36 6.86 13.62 11.26
N LEU A 37 5.59 13.21 11.25
CA LEU A 37 5.14 11.85 11.50
C LEU A 37 4.42 11.29 10.27
N ILE A 38 4.84 10.12 9.81
CA ILE A 38 4.10 9.33 8.84
C ILE A 38 3.29 8.30 9.63
N SER A 39 1.99 8.21 9.36
CA SER A 39 1.12 7.23 10.00
C SER A 39 0.19 6.57 9.00
N GLY A 40 -0.17 5.33 9.26
CA GLY A 40 -1.17 4.61 8.49
C GLY A 40 -1.62 3.35 9.21
N ARG A 41 -2.26 2.45 8.45
CA ARG A 41 -2.91 1.27 8.99
C ARG A 41 -2.71 0.09 8.05
N ILE A 42 -2.29 -1.03 8.63
CA ILE A 42 -1.98 -2.26 7.90
C ILE A 42 -3.18 -3.17 8.02
N ASP A 43 -3.70 -3.65 6.89
CA ASP A 43 -4.92 -4.46 6.84
C ASP A 43 -4.84 -5.67 7.78
N ASN A 44 -3.82 -6.52 7.59
CA ASN A 44 -3.64 -7.75 8.34
C ASN A 44 -2.16 -8.04 8.59
N MET A 45 -1.88 -8.67 9.72
CA MET A 45 -0.56 -9.21 10.06
C MET A 45 -0.72 -10.65 10.54
N ILE A 46 0.08 -11.55 9.98
CA ILE A 46 0.07 -12.98 10.29
C ILE A 46 1.44 -13.47 10.74
N LEU A 47 1.46 -14.53 11.53
CA LEU A 47 2.65 -15.30 11.88
C LEU A 47 2.61 -16.63 11.13
N ILE A 48 3.66 -16.94 10.38
CA ILE A 48 3.87 -18.27 9.80
C ILE A 48 4.55 -19.13 10.87
N LYS A 49 3.84 -20.14 11.38
CA LYS A 49 4.21 -20.85 12.62
C LYS A 49 5.48 -21.70 12.48
N ASP A 50 5.64 -22.40 11.36
CA ASP A 50 6.77 -23.29 11.11
C ASP A 50 8.13 -22.55 11.10
N ARG A 51 8.12 -21.28 10.67
CA ARG A 51 9.29 -20.42 10.54
C ARG A 51 9.39 -19.35 11.62
N ASN A 52 8.36 -19.21 12.44
CA ASN A 52 8.19 -18.10 13.38
C ASN A 52 8.41 -16.73 12.70
N GLU A 53 7.87 -16.57 11.48
CA GLU A 53 8.09 -15.39 10.63
C GLU A 53 6.81 -14.54 10.56
N LYS A 54 6.90 -13.26 10.94
CA LYS A 54 5.79 -12.31 10.80
C LYS A 54 5.73 -11.75 9.38
N VAL A 55 4.53 -11.70 8.82
CA VAL A 55 4.25 -11.22 7.47
C VAL A 55 3.04 -10.31 7.49
N VAL A 56 3.13 -9.18 6.79
CA VAL A 56 2.00 -8.28 6.56
C VAL A 56 1.27 -8.66 5.29
N VAL A 57 -0.06 -8.63 5.33
CA VAL A 57 -0.94 -8.97 4.21
C VAL A 57 -1.80 -7.75 3.88
N GLU A 58 -1.54 -7.15 2.72
CA GLU A 58 -2.30 -6.01 2.20
C GLU A 58 -3.32 -6.51 1.17
N VAL A 59 -4.60 -6.19 1.38
CA VAL A 59 -5.72 -6.74 0.62
C VAL A 59 -6.20 -5.71 -0.40
N LYS A 60 -6.36 -6.13 -1.66
CA LYS A 60 -6.87 -5.28 -2.74
C LYS A 60 -7.99 -5.96 -3.50
N SER A 61 -9.13 -5.28 -3.61
CA SER A 61 -10.23 -5.78 -4.43
C SER A 61 -10.06 -5.36 -5.89
N THR A 62 -10.28 -6.30 -6.83
CA THR A 62 -10.29 -6.02 -8.27
C THR A 62 -11.57 -6.52 -8.94
N LYS A 63 -11.92 -5.96 -10.11
CA LYS A 63 -13.02 -6.46 -10.94
C LYS A 63 -12.64 -7.71 -11.72
N ASN A 64 -11.36 -7.85 -12.09
CA ASN A 64 -10.87 -8.94 -12.91
C ASN A 64 -9.40 -9.24 -12.57
N LEU A 65 -9.09 -10.52 -12.32
CA LEU A 65 -7.75 -11.03 -12.05
C LEU A 65 -7.02 -11.55 -13.29
N ASP A 66 -7.72 -11.90 -14.37
CA ASP A 66 -7.14 -12.58 -15.54
C ASP A 66 -6.07 -11.72 -16.24
N TYR A 67 -6.18 -10.40 -16.13
CA TYR A 67 -5.21 -9.45 -16.69
C TYR A 67 -4.09 -9.06 -15.70
N LEU A 68 -4.17 -9.49 -14.43
CA LEU A 68 -3.23 -9.10 -13.40
C LEU A 68 -2.01 -10.02 -13.44
N LYS A 69 -1.02 -9.68 -14.27
CA LYS A 69 0.24 -10.43 -14.36
C LYS A 69 1.21 -10.08 -13.24
N GLU A 70 1.32 -8.79 -12.94
CA GLU A 70 2.21 -8.20 -11.94
C GLU A 70 1.41 -7.39 -10.91
N PRO A 71 1.91 -7.19 -9.68
CA PRO A 71 1.27 -6.32 -8.71
C PRO A 71 1.33 -4.85 -9.17
N ASN A 72 0.36 -4.06 -8.74
CA ASN A 72 0.36 -2.62 -8.97
C ASN A 72 1.46 -1.97 -8.13
N GLN A 73 2.35 -1.21 -8.78
CA GLN A 73 3.51 -0.61 -8.13
C GLN A 73 3.17 0.36 -7.00
N SER A 74 2.01 1.03 -7.03
CA SER A 74 1.58 1.90 -5.93
C SER A 74 1.27 1.09 -4.66
N TYR A 75 0.71 -0.11 -4.81
CA TYR A 75 0.47 -0.99 -3.66
C TYR A 75 1.75 -1.68 -3.18
N VAL A 76 2.70 -1.97 -4.08
CA VAL A 76 4.06 -2.39 -3.69
C VAL A 76 4.72 -1.30 -2.86
N THR A 77 4.65 -0.05 -3.32
CA THR A 77 5.19 1.13 -2.62
C THR A 77 4.55 1.29 -1.23
N GLN A 78 3.22 1.15 -1.12
CA GLN A 78 2.50 1.16 0.16
C GLN A 78 3.03 0.06 1.10
N LEU A 79 3.17 -1.17 0.59
CA LEU A 79 3.63 -2.31 1.37
C LEU A 79 5.11 -2.16 1.81
N GLN A 80 5.99 -1.61 0.96
CA GLN A 80 7.39 -1.32 1.33
C GLN A 80 7.48 -0.39 2.55
N LEU A 81 6.63 0.63 2.62
CA LEU A 81 6.56 1.52 3.80
C LEU A 81 6.17 0.75 5.07
N TYR A 82 5.23 -0.20 4.96
CA TYR A 82 4.81 -1.01 6.10
C TYR A 82 5.94 -1.91 6.58
N LEU A 83 6.61 -2.59 5.64
CA LEU A 83 7.77 -3.43 5.92
C LEU A 83 8.89 -2.64 6.60
N HIS A 84 9.20 -1.45 6.08
CA HIS A 84 10.16 -0.54 6.68
C HIS A 84 9.78 -0.18 8.12
N SER A 85 8.53 0.25 8.35
CA SER A 85 8.05 0.72 9.65
C SER A 85 8.07 -0.36 10.74
N LEU A 86 7.91 -1.63 10.35
CA LEU A 86 7.85 -2.77 11.27
C LEU A 86 9.17 -3.56 11.33
N GLY A 87 10.18 -3.21 10.52
CA GLY A 87 11.42 -3.97 10.39
C GLY A 87 11.20 -5.39 9.85
N LEU A 88 10.17 -5.60 9.02
CA LEU A 88 9.82 -6.89 8.44
C LEU A 88 10.47 -7.06 7.06
N LYS A 89 10.80 -8.32 6.73
CA LYS A 89 11.49 -8.64 5.46
C LYS A 89 10.54 -9.00 4.32
N LYS A 90 9.30 -9.40 4.63
CA LYS A 90 8.35 -9.91 3.64
C LYS A 90 6.94 -9.45 3.92
N GLY A 91 6.23 -9.17 2.84
CA GLY A 91 4.80 -8.91 2.83
C GLY A 91 4.12 -9.62 1.67
N VAL A 92 2.80 -9.65 1.70
CA VAL A 92 1.96 -10.23 0.66
C VAL A 92 0.95 -9.20 0.20
N LEU A 93 0.88 -8.98 -1.11
CA LEU A 93 -0.24 -8.30 -1.75
C LEU A 93 -1.26 -9.34 -2.18
N LEU A 94 -2.44 -9.34 -1.54
CA LEU A 94 -3.52 -10.27 -1.83
C LEU A 94 -4.61 -9.55 -2.63
N TYR A 95 -4.75 -9.93 -3.90
CA TYR A 95 -5.85 -9.47 -4.75
C TYR A 95 -7.03 -10.42 -4.67
N VAL A 96 -8.23 -9.87 -4.49
CA VAL A 96 -9.49 -10.63 -4.45
C VAL A 96 -10.46 -10.08 -5.50
N GLN A 97 -10.99 -10.96 -6.34
CA GLN A 97 -12.00 -10.60 -7.32
C GLN A 97 -13.38 -10.49 -6.66
N LYS A 98 -14.08 -9.37 -6.91
CA LYS A 98 -15.30 -9.02 -6.18
C LYS A 98 -16.49 -9.95 -6.42
N ASP A 99 -16.57 -10.59 -7.59
CA ASP A 99 -17.72 -11.35 -8.07
C ASP A 99 -17.69 -12.84 -7.70
N ASN A 100 -16.50 -13.44 -7.66
CA ASN A 100 -16.33 -14.89 -7.47
C ASN A 100 -15.30 -15.25 -6.39
N LEU A 101 -14.75 -14.25 -5.69
CA LEU A 101 -13.77 -14.42 -4.62
C LEU A 101 -12.48 -15.15 -5.03
N LYS A 102 -12.22 -15.32 -6.33
CA LYS A 102 -10.91 -15.77 -6.80
C LYS A 102 -9.85 -14.83 -6.27
N SER A 103 -8.71 -15.38 -5.89
CA SER A 103 -7.62 -14.62 -5.30
C SER A 103 -6.30 -14.88 -6.00
N LYS A 104 -5.44 -13.86 -6.05
CA LYS A 104 -4.06 -13.96 -6.50
C LYS A 104 -3.17 -13.20 -5.53
N SER A 105 -2.08 -13.81 -5.09
CA SER A 105 -1.13 -13.21 -4.16
C SER A 105 0.22 -12.96 -4.83
N PHE A 106 0.89 -11.89 -4.41
CA PHE A 106 2.26 -11.58 -4.79
C PHE A 106 3.09 -11.38 -3.53
N ASN A 107 4.23 -12.05 -3.45
CA ASN A 107 5.18 -11.85 -2.37
C ASN A 107 6.01 -10.60 -2.70
N VAL A 108 6.18 -9.74 -1.70
CA VAL A 108 7.01 -8.54 -1.79
C VAL A 108 8.09 -8.65 -0.73
N GLU A 109 9.35 -8.61 -1.15
CA GLU A 109 10.48 -8.55 -0.24
C GLU A 109 10.83 -7.10 0.06
N TYR A 110 11.28 -6.85 1.27
CA TYR A 110 11.69 -5.51 1.69
C TYR A 110 12.89 -5.03 0.85
N ASP A 111 12.75 -3.82 0.31
CA ASP A 111 13.81 -3.12 -0.41
C ASP A 111 14.08 -1.78 0.27
N GLU A 112 15.25 -1.68 0.90
CA GLU A 112 15.70 -0.48 1.59
C GLU A 112 15.86 0.72 0.65
N THR A 113 16.22 0.48 -0.61
CA THR A 113 16.36 1.54 -1.61
C THR A 113 14.98 2.16 -1.91
N GLU A 114 13.97 1.32 -2.12
CA GLU A 114 12.59 1.78 -2.33
C GLU A 114 12.02 2.45 -1.09
N ALA A 115 12.27 1.91 0.11
CA ALA A 115 11.84 2.54 1.36
C ALA A 115 12.43 3.96 1.52
N ASN A 116 13.74 4.11 1.28
CA ASN A 116 14.40 5.42 1.33
C ASN A 116 13.85 6.39 0.27
N ARG A 117 13.53 5.91 -0.93
CA ARG A 117 12.87 6.69 -1.98
C ARG A 117 11.49 7.18 -1.53
N ILE A 118 10.71 6.33 -0.86
CA ILE A 118 9.39 6.68 -0.31
C ILE A 118 9.54 7.78 0.76
N LEU A 119 10.46 7.61 1.71
CA LEU A 119 10.70 8.61 2.76
C LEU A 119 11.15 9.95 2.17
N ALA A 120 12.00 9.94 1.14
CA ALA A 120 12.40 11.16 0.43
C ALA A 120 11.21 11.88 -0.23
N ARG A 121 10.26 11.13 -0.81
CA ARG A 121 9.02 11.72 -1.35
C ARG A 121 8.17 12.37 -0.26
N PHE A 122 8.04 11.73 0.92
CA PHE A 122 7.35 12.35 2.05
C PHE A 122 8.04 13.62 2.54
N LYS A 123 9.37 13.65 2.59
CA LYS A 123 10.13 14.87 2.92
C LYS A 123 9.87 16.00 1.92
N LYS A 124 9.86 15.68 0.62
CA LYS A 124 9.52 16.66 -0.43
C LYS A 124 8.09 17.20 -0.22
N LEU A 125 7.12 16.32 -0.01
CA LEU A 125 5.73 16.72 0.25
C LEU A 125 5.62 17.61 1.49
N HIS A 126 6.24 17.21 2.60
CA HIS A 126 6.26 17.99 3.84
C HIS A 126 6.88 19.38 3.64
N HIS A 127 7.96 19.49 2.87
CA HIS A 127 8.54 20.78 2.51
C HIS A 127 7.56 21.67 1.74
N HIS A 128 6.86 21.13 0.74
CA HIS A 128 5.84 21.88 -0.01
C HIS A 128 4.71 22.37 0.89
N LEU A 129 4.19 21.51 1.78
CA LEU A 129 3.13 21.85 2.72
C LEU A 129 3.58 22.93 3.73
N LYS A 130 4.79 22.82 4.28
CA LYS A 130 5.31 23.74 5.29
C LYS A 130 5.57 25.14 4.76
N ASN A 131 5.94 25.24 3.47
CA ASN A 131 6.29 26.51 2.83
C ASN A 131 5.16 27.07 1.95
N ASP A 132 4.01 26.41 1.89
CA ASP A 132 2.88 26.77 1.02
C ASP A 132 3.31 26.92 -0.46
N ILE A 133 4.16 26.00 -0.92
CA ILE A 133 4.67 25.95 -2.29
C ILE A 133 3.96 24.82 -3.03
N MET A 134 3.28 25.14 -4.13
CA MET A 134 2.64 24.14 -4.98
C MET A 134 3.65 23.10 -5.47
N PRO A 135 3.41 21.78 -5.28
CA PRO A 135 4.28 20.75 -5.82
C PRO A 135 4.13 20.61 -7.33
N ASP A 136 5.12 19.99 -7.96
CA ASP A 136 5.05 19.61 -9.37
C ASP A 136 3.84 18.69 -9.61
N ALA A 137 3.14 18.89 -10.73
CA ALA A 137 2.07 18.00 -11.17
C ALA A 137 2.68 16.68 -11.71
N GLU A 138 3.18 15.81 -10.83
CA GLU A 138 3.88 14.57 -11.19
C GLU A 138 3.08 13.73 -12.22
N ALA A 139 1.76 13.69 -12.09
CA ALA A 139 0.88 12.97 -13.01
C ALA A 139 0.85 13.54 -14.45
N LYS A 140 1.22 14.81 -14.66
CA LYS A 140 1.36 15.42 -15.98
C LYS A 140 2.77 15.23 -16.56
N ILE A 141 3.78 15.03 -15.70
CA ILE A 141 5.19 14.88 -16.07
C ILE A 141 5.50 13.43 -16.44
N TYR A 142 5.02 12.48 -15.65
CA TYR A 142 5.34 11.06 -15.77
C TYR A 142 4.21 10.29 -16.44
N GLU A 143 4.51 9.61 -17.56
CA GLU A 143 3.52 8.90 -18.39
C GLU A 143 2.76 7.84 -17.58
N GLU A 144 3.46 7.10 -16.72
CA GLU A 144 2.91 6.05 -15.88
C GLU A 144 1.94 6.55 -14.80
N LEU A 145 1.92 7.86 -14.55
CA LEU A 145 1.05 8.51 -13.56
C LEU A 145 -0.11 9.27 -14.19
N LYS A 146 -0.14 9.45 -15.53
CA LYS A 146 -1.19 10.23 -16.23
C LYS A 146 -2.61 9.76 -15.94
N TRP A 147 -2.79 8.46 -15.68
CA TRP A 147 -4.10 7.90 -15.35
C TRP A 147 -4.71 8.49 -14.08
N LEU A 148 -3.89 9.04 -13.15
CA LEU A 148 -4.37 9.69 -11.93
C LEU A 148 -5.23 10.93 -12.26
N CYS A 149 -4.90 11.66 -13.32
CA CYS A 149 -5.65 12.86 -13.74
C CYS A 149 -7.10 12.54 -14.12
N ASN A 150 -7.41 11.30 -14.52
CA ASN A 150 -8.77 10.89 -14.88
C ASN A 150 -9.71 10.76 -13.67
N TYR A 151 -9.15 10.70 -12.47
CA TYR A 151 -9.88 10.48 -11.22
C TYR A 151 -9.52 11.55 -10.17
N CYS A 152 -8.82 12.61 -10.56
CA CYS A 152 -8.35 13.65 -9.64
C CYS A 152 -9.46 14.68 -9.41
N ASP A 153 -9.87 14.83 -8.17
CA ASP A 153 -10.88 15.82 -7.76
C ASP A 153 -10.43 17.27 -7.98
N TYR A 154 -9.11 17.51 -8.09
CA TYR A 154 -8.50 18.84 -8.28
C TYR A 154 -8.12 19.13 -9.74
N SER A 155 -8.69 18.38 -10.69
CA SER A 155 -8.27 18.45 -12.10
C SER A 155 -8.63 19.79 -12.77
N GLU A 156 -9.67 20.48 -12.30
CA GLU A 156 -10.08 21.79 -12.82
C GLU A 156 -9.12 22.88 -12.35
N GLU A 157 -8.86 22.95 -11.05
CA GLU A 157 -7.92 23.89 -10.43
C GLU A 157 -6.50 23.70 -10.98
N CYS A 158 -6.10 22.46 -11.22
CA CYS A 158 -4.80 22.13 -11.80
C CYS A 158 -4.62 22.66 -13.25
N ARG A 159 -5.71 22.85 -14.01
CA ARG A 159 -5.66 23.49 -15.34
C ARG A 159 -5.53 25.01 -15.20
N GLU A 160 -6.25 25.61 -14.27
CA GLU A 160 -6.24 27.07 -14.05
C GLU A 160 -4.89 27.60 -13.55
N CYS A 161 -4.16 26.80 -12.76
CA CYS A 161 -2.84 27.17 -12.24
C CYS A 161 -1.69 27.06 -13.27
N GLY A 162 -1.98 26.86 -14.56
CA GLY A 162 -0.96 26.87 -15.62
C GLY A 162 -0.09 25.61 -15.70
N GLY A 163 -0.60 24.47 -15.20
CA GLY A 163 0.06 23.17 -15.36
C GLY A 163 -0.16 22.53 -16.74
N ASP A 164 -0.18 23.30 -17.82
CA ASP A 164 -0.32 22.77 -19.19
C ASP A 164 1.03 22.47 -19.84
#